data_AF-A0A850H7L7-F1
#
_entry.id   AF-A0A850H7L7-F1
#
_cell.length_a   1.000
_cell.length_b   1.000
_cell.length_c   1.000
_cell.angle_alpha   90.00
_cell.angle_beta   90.00
_cell.angle_gamma   90.00
#
_symmetry.space_group_name_H-M   'P 1'
#
loop_
_entity.id
_entity.type
_entity.pdbx_description
1 polymer ?
#
loop_
_entity_poly.entity_id
_entity_poly.type
_entity_poly.pdbx_seq_one_letter_code
_entity_poly.pdbx_strand_id
1 'polypeptide(L)'
;MTQSNDMSQSGEQRLKDRRRNFWRYVGIAIFVAMLAGFFSGFLMGTYENGEIGLWVPLSAGVVAIALWIWFSVDYFKRIDELDLMDNLWSHLIGVYGAVMVYGSWFLLAELDLTPEPTALGIILALIGFTFLAYGARRLGWR
;
A
#
# COMPACT_ATOMS: atom_id res chain seq x y z
N MET A 1 -32.38 -22.76 30.28
CA MET A 1 -32.10 -23.47 29.00
C MET A 1 -31.48 -22.43 28.10
N THR A 2 -30.21 -22.45 27.69
CA THR A 2 -29.22 -23.52 27.53
C THR A 2 -27.82 -22.91 27.66
N GLN A 3 -27.02 -23.54 28.53
CA GLN A 3 -25.61 -23.88 28.36
C GLN A 3 -24.58 -22.74 28.22
N SER A 4 -23.92 -22.47 29.35
CA SER A 4 -22.48 -22.71 29.52
C SER A 4 -21.70 -23.09 28.25
N ASN A 5 -21.33 -22.11 27.44
CA ASN A 5 -20.31 -22.29 26.38
C ASN A 5 -19.27 -21.16 26.37
N ASP A 6 -19.11 -20.45 27.48
CA ASP A 6 -17.85 -19.78 27.83
C ASP A 6 -16.80 -20.81 28.25
N MET A 7 -16.69 -21.90 27.49
CA MET A 7 -15.47 -22.67 27.38
C MET A 7 -14.47 -21.72 26.73
N SER A 8 -13.70 -21.04 27.58
CA SER A 8 -12.57 -20.17 27.24
C SER A 8 -11.96 -20.59 25.91
N GLN A 9 -12.24 -19.85 24.83
CA GLN A 9 -11.55 -20.08 23.57
C GLN A 9 -10.06 -20.19 23.87
N SER A 10 -9.47 -21.34 23.56
CA SER A 10 -8.04 -21.56 23.72
C SER A 10 -7.29 -20.39 23.06
N GLY A 11 -6.19 -19.93 23.66
CA GLY A 11 -5.39 -18.84 23.10
C GLY A 11 -5.03 -19.06 21.62
N GLU A 12 -4.89 -20.32 21.20
CA GLU A 12 -4.66 -20.70 19.81
C GLU A 12 -5.85 -20.41 18.88
N GLN A 13 -7.09 -20.60 19.34
CA GLN A 13 -8.30 -20.29 18.57
C GLN A 13 -8.45 -18.77 18.38
N ARG A 14 -8.18 -17.98 19.43
CA ARG A 14 -8.17 -16.51 19.35
C ARG A 14 -7.14 -15.99 18.33
N LEU A 15 -5.96 -16.60 18.28
CA LEU A 15 -4.93 -16.26 17.30
C LEU A 15 -5.34 -16.61 15.86
N LYS A 16 -5.93 -17.79 15.65
CA LYS A 16 -6.46 -18.22 14.34
C LYS A 16 -7.55 -17.28 13.83
N ASP A 17 -8.49 -16.90 14.71
CA ASP A 17 -9.58 -15.98 14.37
C ASP A 17 -9.04 -14.57 14.06
N ARG A 18 -8.09 -14.05 14.86
CA ARG A 18 -7.45 -12.75 14.59
C ARG A 18 -6.73 -12.75 13.24
N ARG A 19 -5.98 -13.81 12.93
CA ARG A 19 -5.26 -13.95 11.65
C ARG A 19 -6.22 -14.03 10.46
N ARG A 20 -7.32 -14.79 10.57
CA ARG A 20 -8.35 -14.88 9.51
C ARG A 20 -8.99 -13.52 9.27
N ASN A 21 -9.34 -12.79 10.33
CA ASN A 21 -9.96 -11.47 10.23
C ASN A 21 -9.01 -10.45 9.60
N PHE A 22 -7.71 -10.51 9.92
CA PHE A 22 -6.69 -9.69 9.28
C PHE A 22 -6.60 -9.96 7.77
N TRP A 23 -6.51 -11.22 7.35
CA TRP A 23 -6.45 -11.54 5.92
C TRP A 23 -7.73 -11.17 5.17
N ARG A 24 -8.89 -11.32 5.81
CA ARG A 24 -10.17 -10.84 5.24
C ARG A 24 -10.16 -9.32 5.09
N TYR A 25 -9.66 -8.59 6.08
CA TYR A 25 -9.51 -7.13 6.02
C TYR A 25 -8.58 -6.72 4.87
N VAL A 26 -7.41 -7.34 4.75
CA VAL A 26 -6.46 -7.10 3.64
C VAL A 26 -7.10 -7.40 2.29
N GLY A 27 -7.81 -8.53 2.16
CA GLY A 27 -8.50 -8.90 0.93
C GLY A 27 -9.57 -7.90 0.51
N ILE A 28 -10.37 -7.41 1.46
CA ILE A 28 -11.36 -6.34 1.21
C ILE A 28 -10.66 -5.05 0.81
N ALA A 29 -9.58 -4.67 1.48
CA ALA A 29 -8.83 -3.46 1.17
C ALA A 29 -8.26 -3.49 -0.25
N ILE A 30 -7.67 -4.63 -0.66
CA ILE A 30 -7.19 -4.83 -2.04
C ILE A 30 -8.35 -4.68 -3.03
N PHE A 31 -9.49 -5.32 -2.77
CA PHE A 31 -10.66 -5.22 -3.64
C PHE A 31 -11.17 -3.78 -3.78
N VAL A 32 -11.26 -3.04 -2.68
CA VAL A 32 -11.64 -1.62 -2.69
C VAL A 32 -10.63 -0.77 -3.45
N ALA A 33 -9.34 -1.02 -3.28
CA ALA A 33 -8.29 -0.32 -4.03
C ALA A 33 -8.38 -0.58 -5.54
N MET A 34 -8.69 -1.82 -5.94
CA MET A 34 -8.93 -2.16 -7.35
C MET A 34 -10.12 -1.39 -7.92
N LEU A 35 -11.23 -1.31 -7.18
CA LEU A 35 -12.39 -0.52 -7.58
C LEU A 35 -12.05 0.96 -7.69
N ALA A 36 -11.32 1.51 -6.72
CA ALA A 36 -10.87 2.90 -6.75
C ALA A 36 -10.00 3.19 -7.98
N GLY A 37 -9.08 2.30 -8.33
CA GLY A 37 -8.27 2.40 -9.56
C GLY A 37 -9.12 2.39 -10.84
N PHE A 38 -10.09 1.48 -10.93
CA PHE A 38 -11.03 1.42 -12.05
C PHE A 38 -11.84 2.73 -12.19
N PHE A 39 -12.43 3.20 -11.09
CA PHE A 39 -13.21 4.45 -11.09
C PHE A 39 -12.35 5.67 -11.37
N SER A 40 -11.09 5.70 -10.92
CA SER A 40 -10.15 6.77 -11.26
C SER A 40 -9.93 6.86 -12.79
N GLY A 41 -9.76 5.72 -13.46
CA GLY A 41 -9.62 5.69 -14.93
C GLY A 41 -10.90 6.15 -15.64
N PHE A 42 -12.07 5.73 -15.16
CA PHE A 42 -13.36 6.17 -15.68
C PHE A 42 -13.58 7.68 -15.51
N LEU A 43 -13.25 8.24 -14.35
CA LEU A 43 -13.34 9.69 -14.09
C LEU A 43 -12.39 10.49 -14.98
N MET A 44 -11.18 9.98 -15.21
CA MET A 44 -10.22 10.62 -16.11
C MET A 44 -10.76 10.65 -17.55
N GLY A 45 -11.30 9.53 -18.05
CA GLY A 45 -11.87 9.48 -19.40
C GLY A 45 -13.08 10.41 -19.59
N THR A 46 -13.98 10.46 -18.61
CA THR A 46 -15.15 11.36 -18.66
C THR A 46 -14.76 12.84 -18.55
N TYR A 47 -13.70 13.16 -17.80
CA TYR A 47 -13.13 14.50 -17.74
C TYR A 47 -12.48 14.90 -19.07
N GLU A 48 -11.67 14.02 -19.66
CA GLU A 48 -11.02 14.24 -20.96
C GLU A 48 -12.04 14.44 -22.10
N ASN A 49 -13.18 13.76 -22.03
CA ASN A 49 -14.31 13.94 -22.94
C ASN A 49 -15.12 15.22 -22.68
N GLY A 50 -14.84 15.97 -21.61
CA GLY A 50 -15.54 17.21 -21.24
C GLY A 50 -16.92 17.01 -20.62
N GLU A 51 -17.27 15.79 -20.20
CA GLU A 51 -18.58 15.46 -19.63
C GLU A 51 -18.71 15.91 -18.17
N ILE A 52 -17.58 16.00 -17.45
CA ILE A 52 -17.50 16.44 -16.06
C ILE A 52 -16.53 17.60 -15.88
N GLY A 53 -16.82 18.49 -14.94
CA GLY A 53 -15.94 19.60 -14.59
C GLY A 53 -14.74 19.17 -13.74
N LEU A 54 -13.65 19.95 -13.77
CA LEU A 54 -12.39 19.71 -13.05
C LEU A 54 -12.57 19.46 -11.54
N TRP A 55 -13.59 20.04 -10.91
CA TRP A 55 -13.87 19.85 -9.49
C TRP A 55 -14.17 18.39 -9.11
N VAL A 56 -14.72 17.60 -10.03
CA VAL A 56 -15.05 16.19 -9.79
C VAL A 56 -13.79 15.33 -9.58
N PRO A 57 -12.80 15.26 -10.51
CA PRO A 57 -11.59 14.49 -10.26
C PRO A 57 -10.76 15.05 -9.09
N LEU A 58 -10.76 16.38 -8.86
CA LEU A 58 -10.07 16.96 -7.70
C LEU A 58 -10.67 16.50 -6.37
N SER A 59 -12.00 16.56 -6.24
CA SER A 59 -12.68 16.09 -5.02
C SER A 59 -12.49 14.59 -4.80
N ALA A 60 -12.53 13.78 -5.87
CA ALA A 60 -12.23 12.36 -5.80
C ALA A 60 -10.79 12.10 -5.31
N GLY A 61 -9.82 12.89 -5.77
CA GLY A 61 -8.43 12.84 -5.30
C GLY A 61 -8.29 13.15 -3.80
N VAL A 62 -8.97 14.21 -3.31
CA VAL A 62 -8.98 14.55 -1.88
C VAL A 62 -9.58 13.41 -1.04
N VAL A 63 -10.70 12.83 -1.50
CA VAL A 63 -11.32 11.68 -0.82
C VAL A 63 -10.38 10.48 -0.82
N ALA A 64 -9.70 10.18 -1.93
CA ALA A 64 -8.73 9.09 -2.02
C ALA A 64 -7.58 9.27 -1.02
N ILE A 65 -7.03 10.48 -0.89
CA ILE A 65 -5.99 10.80 0.10
C ILE A 65 -6.52 10.59 1.53
N ALA A 66 -7.71 11.11 1.85
CA ALA A 66 -8.30 10.95 3.18
C ALA A 66 -8.53 9.47 3.53
N LEU A 67 -9.03 8.68 2.58
CA LEU A 67 -9.21 7.24 2.74
C LEU A 67 -7.87 6.52 2.91
N TRP A 68 -6.84 6.91 2.19
CA TRP A 68 -5.50 6.34 2.33
C TRP A 68 -4.90 6.59 3.73
N ILE A 69 -5.04 7.82 4.24
CA ILE A 69 -4.59 8.19 5.59
C ILE A 69 -5.36 7.37 6.63
N TRP A 70 -6.70 7.35 6.53
CA TRP A 70 -7.55 6.60 7.44
C TRP A 70 -7.22 5.09 7.43
N PHE A 71 -7.07 4.51 6.23
CA PHE A 71 -6.70 3.11 6.05
C PHE A 71 -5.35 2.81 6.69
N SER A 72 -4.35 3.67 6.47
CA SER A 72 -3.02 3.50 7.06
C SER A 72 -3.09 3.48 8.59
N VAL A 73 -3.82 4.43 9.19
CA VAL A 73 -4.01 4.50 10.65
C VAL A 73 -4.78 3.28 11.18
N ASP A 74 -5.83 2.83 10.50
CA ASP A 74 -6.60 1.66 10.90
C ASP A 74 -5.80 0.36 10.76
N TYR A 75 -4.99 0.23 9.70
CA TYR A 75 -4.10 -0.89 9.47
C TYR A 75 -3.05 -1.01 10.58
N PHE A 76 -2.38 0.10 10.94
CA PHE A 76 -1.34 0.08 11.98
C PHE A 76 -1.87 -0.31 13.36
N LYS A 77 -3.16 -0.08 13.65
CA LYS A 77 -3.79 -0.55 14.90
C LYS A 77 -3.98 -2.07 14.96
N ARG A 78 -3.88 -2.78 13.84
CA ARG A 78 -4.17 -4.21 13.73
C ARG A 78 -2.91 -5.09 13.80
N ILE A 79 -1.76 -4.55 13.39
CA ILE A 79 -0.47 -5.25 13.33
C ILE A 79 0.27 -5.21 14.68
N ASP A 80 1.24 -6.11 14.83
CA ASP A 80 2.15 -6.16 16.00
C ASP A 80 3.30 -5.16 15.85
N GLU A 81 3.99 -4.84 16.94
CA GLU A 81 5.18 -3.97 16.99
C GLU A 81 6.32 -4.52 16.14
N LEU A 82 6.52 -5.84 16.11
CA LEU A 82 7.53 -6.48 15.26
C LEU A 82 7.20 -6.28 13.77
N ASP A 83 5.94 -6.52 13.39
CA ASP A 83 5.47 -6.29 12.02
C ASP A 83 5.57 -4.81 11.64
N LEU A 84 5.26 -3.89 12.57
CA LEU A 84 5.41 -2.46 12.38
C LEU A 84 6.87 -2.07 12.14
N MET A 85 7.79 -2.58 12.94
CA MET A 85 9.21 -2.32 12.79
C MET A 85 9.73 -2.84 11.44
N ASP A 86 9.32 -4.05 11.03
CA ASP A 86 9.69 -4.60 9.72
C ASP A 86 9.12 -3.77 8.56
N ASN A 87 7.89 -3.28 8.69
CA ASN A 87 7.28 -2.37 7.72
C ASN A 87 8.04 -1.04 7.61
N LEU A 88 8.42 -0.44 8.75
CA LEU A 88 9.17 0.82 8.78
C LEU A 88 10.56 0.68 8.14
N TRP A 89 11.30 -0.38 8.48
CA TRP A 89 12.61 -0.67 7.87
C TRP A 89 12.49 -0.89 6.36
N SER A 90 11.53 -1.70 5.95
CA SER A 90 11.34 -2.03 4.54
C SER A 90 10.93 -0.79 3.74
N HIS A 91 10.05 0.05 4.31
CA HIS A 91 9.65 1.30 3.68
C HIS A 91 10.81 2.29 3.57
N LEU A 92 11.64 2.43 4.61
CA LEU A 92 12.82 3.28 4.58
C LEU A 92 13.82 2.85 3.48
N ILE A 93 14.09 1.55 3.39
CA ILE A 93 14.94 0.99 2.32
C ILE A 93 14.29 1.24 0.95
N GLY A 94 12.98 1.09 0.84
CA GLY A 94 12.21 1.42 -0.35
C GLY A 94 12.43 2.87 -0.80
N VAL A 95 12.28 3.82 0.13
CA VAL A 95 12.46 5.25 -0.14
C VAL A 95 13.89 5.54 -0.58
N TYR A 96 14.90 5.01 0.13
CA TYR A 96 16.30 5.18 -0.26
C TYR A 96 16.60 4.57 -1.63
N GLY A 97 16.10 3.36 -1.90
CA GLY A 97 16.24 2.71 -3.20
C GLY A 97 15.63 3.54 -4.32
N ALA A 98 14.43 4.07 -4.12
CA ALA A 98 13.76 4.93 -5.10
C ALA A 98 14.52 6.25 -5.35
N VAL A 99 15.04 6.89 -4.30
CA VAL A 99 15.88 8.10 -4.42
C VAL A 99 17.16 7.81 -5.19
N MET A 100 17.82 6.68 -4.90
CA MET A 100 19.04 6.27 -5.59
C MET A 100 18.78 5.95 -7.07
N VAL A 101 17.67 5.26 -7.37
CA VAL A 101 17.24 5.00 -8.75
C VAL A 101 16.94 6.31 -9.48
N TYR A 102 16.17 7.22 -8.87
CA TYR A 102 15.87 8.51 -9.46
C TYR A 102 17.15 9.30 -9.73
N GLY A 103 18.03 9.46 -8.75
CA GLY A 103 19.28 10.21 -8.89
C GLY A 103 20.19 9.62 -9.96
N SER A 104 20.34 8.28 -9.99
CA SER A 104 21.17 7.62 -11.01
C SER A 104 20.57 7.74 -12.40
N TRP A 105 19.26 7.56 -12.54
CA TRP A 105 18.56 7.69 -13.82
C TRP A 105 18.60 9.13 -14.33
N PHE A 106 18.35 10.10 -13.45
CA PHE A 106 18.45 11.53 -13.77
C PHE A 106 19.84 11.89 -14.29
N LEU A 107 20.91 11.44 -13.61
CA LEU A 107 22.28 11.68 -14.08
C LEU A 107 22.57 11.04 -15.44
N LEU A 108 22.01 9.86 -15.73
CA LEU A 108 22.15 9.23 -17.04
C LEU A 108 21.35 9.96 -18.13
N ALA A 109 20.21 10.55 -17.78
CA ALA A 109 19.42 11.37 -18.70
C ALA A 109 20.14 12.67 -19.07
N GLU A 110 20.77 13.35 -18.11
CA GLU A 110 21.62 14.53 -18.35
C GLU A 110 22.85 14.25 -19.24
N LEU A 111 23.24 12.98 -19.38
CA LEU A 111 24.30 12.53 -20.28
C LEU A 111 23.78 12.04 -21.64
N ASP A 112 22.49 12.23 -21.92
CA ASP A 112 21.78 11.73 -23.10
C ASP A 112 21.86 10.19 -23.28
N LEU A 113 22.10 9.45 -22.20
CA LEU A 113 22.23 7.97 -22.23
C LEU A 113 20.89 7.25 -22.05
N THR A 114 19.91 7.90 -21.41
CA THR A 114 18.59 7.34 -21.13
C THR A 114 17.51 8.43 -21.23
N PRO A 115 16.22 8.08 -21.43
CA PRO A 115 15.13 9.04 -21.28
C PRO A 115 15.04 9.59 -19.86
N GLU A 116 14.31 10.70 -19.69
CA GLU A 116 14.00 11.28 -18.38
C GLU A 116 13.30 10.28 -17.43
N PRO A 117 13.57 10.34 -16.10
CA PRO A 117 12.91 9.49 -15.12
C PRO A 117 11.38 9.66 -15.14
N THR A 118 10.66 8.54 -15.15
CA THR A 118 9.19 8.54 -15.13
C THR A 118 8.66 8.33 -13.71
N ALA A 119 7.52 8.96 -13.39
CA ALA A 119 6.85 8.77 -12.10
C ALA A 119 6.54 7.28 -11.83
N LEU A 120 6.07 6.55 -12.85
CA LEU A 120 5.79 5.12 -12.73
C LEU A 120 7.07 4.31 -12.43
N GLY A 121 8.19 4.62 -13.08
CA GLY A 121 9.47 3.95 -12.83
C GLY A 121 9.95 4.13 -11.39
N ILE A 122 9.82 5.34 -10.84
CA ILE A 122 10.20 5.64 -9.45
C ILE A 122 9.29 4.92 -8.46
N ILE A 123 7.97 4.90 -8.70
CA ILE A 123 7.00 4.17 -7.87
C ILE A 123 7.30 2.67 -7.90
N LEU A 124 7.61 2.10 -9.07
CA LEU A 124 7.99 0.70 -9.19
C LEU A 124 9.29 0.38 -8.45
N ALA A 125 10.28 1.27 -8.47
CA ALA A 125 11.49 1.14 -7.68
C ALA A 125 11.18 1.13 -6.18
N LEU A 126 10.39 2.10 -5.69
CA LEU A 126 9.95 2.17 -4.30
C LEU A 126 9.28 0.86 -3.86
N ILE A 127 8.31 0.39 -4.64
CA ILE A 127 7.58 -0.85 -4.39
C ILE A 127 8.55 -2.05 -4.40
N GLY A 128 9.40 -2.16 -5.42
CA GLY A 128 10.36 -3.24 -5.59
C GLY A 128 11.33 -3.35 -4.41
N PHE A 129 12.00 -2.26 -4.06
CA PHE A 129 12.91 -2.24 -2.91
C PHE A 129 12.18 -2.51 -1.58
N THR A 130 10.96 -1.99 -1.40
CA THR A 130 10.16 -2.28 -0.20
C THR A 130 9.85 -3.78 -0.09
N PHE A 131 9.39 -4.42 -1.17
CA PHE A 131 9.08 -5.85 -1.17
C PHE A 131 10.33 -6.73 -1.00
N LEU A 132 11.44 -6.37 -1.64
CA LEU A 132 12.70 -7.08 -1.49
C LEU A 132 13.22 -7.00 -0.05
N ALA A 133 13.20 -5.81 0.55
CA ALA A 133 13.60 -5.62 1.95
C ALA A 133 12.69 -6.38 2.91
N TYR A 134 11.37 -6.28 2.72
CA TYR A 134 10.41 -6.99 3.56
C TYR A 134 10.56 -8.51 3.44
N GLY A 135 10.72 -9.01 2.21
CA GLY A 135 10.95 -10.42 1.91
C GLY A 135 12.23 -10.95 2.55
N ALA A 136 13.35 -10.24 2.40
CA ALA A 136 14.63 -10.61 2.99
C ALA A 136 14.53 -10.73 4.52
N ARG A 137 13.92 -9.75 5.18
CA ARG A 137 13.71 -9.77 6.63
C ARG A 137 12.84 -10.95 7.06
N ARG A 138 11.79 -11.25 6.30
CA ARG A 138 10.87 -12.36 6.57
C ARG A 138 11.51 -13.74 6.36
N LEU A 139 12.53 -13.82 5.51
CA LEU A 139 13.37 -15.00 5.30
C LEU A 139 14.50 -15.13 6.33
N GLY A 140 14.64 -14.16 7.25
CA GLY A 140 15.69 -14.14 8.27
C GLY A 140 17.05 -13.63 7.78
N TRP A 141 17.11 -13.04 6.57
CA TRP A 141 18.30 -12.37 6.06
C TRP A 141 18.30 -10.96 6.65
N ARG A 142 18.93 -10.83 7.83
CA ARG A 142 19.02 -9.59 8.59
C ARG A 142 20.31 -8.86 8.26
#